data_AF-A0A536MK53-F1
#
_entry.id   AF-A0A536MK53-F1
#
_cell.length_a   1.000
_cell.length_b   1.000
_cell.length_c   1.000
_cell.angle_alpha   90.00
_cell.angle_beta   90.00
_cell.angle_gamma   90.00
#
_symmetry.space_group_name_H-M   'P 1'
#
loop_
_entity.id
_entity.type
_entity.pdbx_description
1 polymer ?
#
loop_
_entity_poly.entity_id
_entity_poly.type
_entity_poly.pdbx_seq_one_letter_code
_entity_poly.pdbx_strand_id
1 'polypeptide(L)'
;MRGEFDPRRFLEALSSQVRQVIPHDRLTLVYLEENGRTFSVFGEHGFGEHPAGGTLRDERQYTIRCDPGSRYTAEQIGRASVFAGQPEVVRDYQASADIGAAERNRHCPFTAGLRSSVTLPIYGAERVSGALIIGSFAPDVYT
;
A
#
# COMPACT_ATOMS: atom_id res chain seq x y z
N MET A 1 -31.09 7.43 2.41
CA MET A 1 -30.18 6.26 2.42
C MET A 1 -28.91 6.66 1.68
N ARG A 2 -27.74 6.70 2.35
CA ARG A 2 -26.47 6.64 1.63
C ARG A 2 -26.34 5.20 1.11
N GLY A 3 -26.01 5.03 -0.17
CA GLY A 3 -25.80 3.70 -0.75
C GLY A 3 -24.71 2.93 0.01
N GLU A 4 -24.71 1.61 -0.16
CA GLU A 4 -23.67 0.75 0.41
C GLU A 4 -22.28 1.25 -0.03
N PHE A 5 -21.31 1.23 0.89
CA PHE A 5 -19.97 1.70 0.60
C PHE A 5 -19.26 0.70 -0.32
N ASP A 6 -18.79 1.18 -1.47
CA ASP A 6 -18.01 0.42 -2.44
C ASP A 6 -16.53 0.87 -2.38
N PRO A 7 -15.64 0.11 -1.71
CA PRO A 7 -14.23 0.46 -1.58
C PRO A 7 -13.50 0.48 -2.92
N ARG A 8 -13.95 -0.29 -3.91
CA ARG A 8 -13.34 -0.30 -5.24
C ARG A 8 -13.58 1.03 -5.92
N ARG A 9 -14.84 1.47 -5.97
CA ARG A 9 -15.20 2.76 -6.56
C ARG A 9 -14.54 3.92 -5.79
N PHE A 10 -14.44 3.80 -4.48
CA PHE A 10 -13.72 4.78 -3.66
C PHE A 10 -12.23 4.85 -4.02
N LEU A 11 -11.52 3.72 -4.09
CA LEU A 11 -10.08 3.69 -4.40
C LEU A 11 -9.80 4.10 -5.85
N GLU A 12 -10.65 3.74 -6.79
CA GLU A 12 -10.56 4.20 -8.19
C GLU A 12 -10.68 5.72 -8.27
N ALA A 13 -11.69 6.30 -7.60
CA ALA A 13 -11.87 7.75 -7.56
C ALA A 13 -10.70 8.45 -6.85
N LEU A 14 -10.24 7.91 -5.72
CA LEU A 14 -9.08 8.43 -4.99
C LEU A 14 -7.82 8.38 -5.86
N SER A 15 -7.56 7.25 -6.52
CA SER A 15 -6.41 7.10 -7.42
C SER A 15 -6.47 8.12 -8.57
N SER A 16 -7.64 8.31 -9.19
CA SER A 16 -7.83 9.31 -10.24
C SER A 16 -7.45 10.72 -9.76
N GLN A 17 -7.85 11.10 -8.54
CA GLN A 17 -7.49 12.41 -7.97
C GLN A 17 -6.00 12.50 -7.63
N VAL A 18 -5.45 11.48 -6.94
CA VAL A 18 -4.03 11.46 -6.55
C VAL A 18 -3.12 11.51 -7.78
N ARG A 19 -3.50 10.86 -8.88
CA ARG A 19 -2.69 10.78 -10.12
C ARG A 19 -2.50 12.13 -10.81
N GLN A 20 -3.33 13.13 -10.49
CA GLN A 20 -3.14 14.51 -10.97
C GLN A 20 -1.92 15.19 -10.34
N VAL A 21 -1.44 14.67 -9.21
CA VAL A 21 -0.33 15.27 -8.43
C VAL A 21 0.85 14.31 -8.31
N ILE A 22 0.57 13.02 -8.05
CA ILE A 22 1.58 12.00 -7.82
C ILE A 22 1.37 10.87 -8.85
N PRO A 23 2.23 10.75 -9.88
CA PRO A 23 2.12 9.67 -10.85
C PRO A 23 2.35 8.33 -10.16
N HIS A 24 1.50 7.35 -10.43
CA HIS A 24 1.59 6.03 -9.80
C HIS A 24 0.95 4.94 -10.66
N ASP A 25 1.42 3.72 -10.45
CA ASP A 25 0.90 2.50 -11.07
C ASP A 25 0.00 1.73 -10.10
N ARG A 26 0.20 1.92 -8.78
CA ARG A 26 -0.57 1.25 -7.73
C ARG A 26 -0.84 2.18 -6.56
N LEU A 27 -2.03 2.06 -6.00
CA LEU A 27 -2.48 2.73 -4.79
C LEU A 27 -3.03 1.68 -3.82
N THR A 28 -2.43 1.57 -2.63
CA THR A 28 -2.87 0.62 -1.61
C THR A 28 -3.20 1.37 -0.32
N LEU A 29 -4.35 1.05 0.26
CA LEU A 29 -4.79 1.59 1.54
C LEU A 29 -4.69 0.50 2.60
N VAL A 30 -3.94 0.77 3.68
CA VAL A 30 -3.79 -0.15 4.81
C VAL A 30 -4.34 0.47 6.09
N TYR A 31 -5.00 -0.36 6.90
CA TYR A 31 -5.55 -0.01 8.20
C TYR A 31 -4.66 -0.57 9.31
N LEU A 32 -4.21 0.29 10.23
CA LEU A 32 -3.48 -0.11 11.42
C LEU A 32 -4.47 -0.62 12.47
N GLU A 33 -4.30 -1.87 12.89
CA GLU A 33 -5.14 -2.48 13.93
C GLU A 33 -4.90 -1.79 15.29
N GLU A 34 -5.86 -1.92 16.20
CA GLU A 34 -5.82 -1.23 17.51
C GLU A 34 -4.60 -1.58 18.37
N ASN A 35 -3.98 -2.74 18.13
CA ASN A 35 -2.75 -3.15 18.82
C ASN A 35 -1.51 -2.35 18.38
N GLY A 36 -1.61 -1.55 17.32
CA GLY A 36 -0.53 -0.74 16.76
C GLY A 36 0.63 -1.53 16.13
N ARG A 37 0.49 -2.85 16.00
CA ARG A 37 1.55 -3.78 15.58
C ARG A 37 1.22 -4.54 14.30
N THR A 38 -0.08 -4.72 14.03
CA THR A 38 -0.57 -5.40 12.84
C THR A 38 -1.42 -4.48 11.99
N PHE A 39 -1.52 -4.77 10.70
CA PHE A 39 -2.38 -4.04 9.80
C PHE A 39 -3.05 -4.97 8.80
N SER A 40 -4.16 -4.48 8.25
CA SER A 40 -4.97 -5.13 7.24
C SER A 40 -5.00 -4.27 5.99
N VAL A 41 -5.07 -4.89 4.81
CA VAL A 41 -5.24 -4.16 3.55
C VAL A 41 -6.73 -3.86 3.37
N PHE A 42 -7.07 -2.57 3.34
CA PHE A 42 -8.44 -2.10 3.10
C PHE A 42 -8.81 -2.21 1.62
N GLY A 43 -7.82 -2.00 0.75
CA GLY A 43 -7.94 -2.30 -0.66
C GLY A 43 -6.76 -1.80 -1.48
N GLU A 44 -6.68 -2.28 -2.70
CA GLU A 44 -5.66 -1.94 -3.67
C GLU A 44 -6.29 -1.58 -5.01
N HIS A 45 -5.72 -0.59 -5.67
CA HIS A 45 -6.05 -0.21 -7.04
C HIS A 45 -4.76 -0.12 -7.84
N GLY A 46 -4.69 -0.78 -8.99
CA GLY A 46 -3.49 -0.77 -9.84
C GLY A 46 -3.79 -0.75 -11.33
N PHE A 47 -2.86 -0.19 -12.09
CA PHE A 47 -2.86 -0.11 -13.54
C PHE A 47 -1.74 -1.00 -14.09
N GLY A 48 -2.07 -1.82 -15.09
CA GLY A 48 -1.09 -2.69 -15.77
C GLY A 48 -1.20 -4.17 -15.40
N GLU A 49 -0.47 -4.99 -16.14
CA GLU A 49 -0.29 -6.41 -15.82
C GLU A 49 0.83 -6.53 -14.78
N HIS A 50 0.64 -7.41 -13.78
CA HIS A 50 1.73 -7.74 -12.88
C HIS A 50 2.91 -8.26 -13.73
N PRO A 51 4.16 -7.83 -13.50
CA PRO A 51 5.32 -8.30 -14.27
C PRO A 51 5.58 -9.82 -14.18
N ALA A 52 4.76 -10.55 -13.41
CA ALA A 52 4.74 -12.01 -13.32
C ALA A 52 3.65 -12.66 -14.21
N GLY A 53 3.01 -11.92 -15.13
CA GLY A 53 2.03 -12.44 -16.08
C GLY A 53 0.62 -12.65 -15.52
N GLY A 54 0.29 -12.00 -14.39
CA GLY A 54 -1.07 -12.00 -13.83
C GLY A 54 -1.75 -10.65 -14.07
N THR A 55 -2.97 -10.64 -14.59
CA THR A 55 -3.82 -9.45 -14.52
C THR A 55 -3.95 -9.02 -13.05
N LEU A 56 -3.66 -7.75 -12.73
CA LEU A 56 -4.02 -7.14 -11.44
C LEU A 56 -5.54 -7.17 -11.16
N ARG A 57 -6.35 -7.67 -12.11
CA ARG A 57 -7.77 -8.01 -11.98
C ARG A 57 -7.96 -9.35 -11.26
N ASP A 58 -7.26 -9.60 -10.16
CA ASP A 58 -7.74 -10.64 -9.25
C ASP A 58 -8.86 -10.03 -8.41
N GLU A 59 -10.10 -10.42 -8.72
CA GLU A 59 -11.32 -9.99 -8.00
C GLU A 59 -11.26 -10.30 -6.49
N ARG A 60 -10.25 -11.07 -6.04
CA ARG A 60 -9.99 -11.46 -4.66
C ARG A 60 -9.27 -10.40 -3.80
N GLN A 61 -8.77 -9.30 -4.37
CA GLN A 61 -8.01 -8.27 -3.62
C GLN A 61 -8.85 -7.06 -3.16
N TYR A 62 -10.14 -7.01 -3.45
CA TYR A 62 -11.06 -6.03 -2.87
C TYR A 62 -11.72 -6.60 -1.62
N THR A 63 -10.94 -6.73 -0.56
CA THR A 63 -11.43 -7.18 0.73
C THR A 63 -12.07 -6.01 1.49
N ILE A 64 -13.35 -5.73 1.20
CA ILE A 64 -14.24 -4.92 2.08
C ILE A 64 -14.36 -5.57 3.47
N ARG A 65 -14.03 -6.84 3.60
CA ARG A 65 -13.83 -7.48 4.89
C ARG A 65 -12.35 -7.44 5.20
N CYS A 66 -11.93 -6.73 6.24
CA CYS A 66 -10.66 -7.02 6.91
C CYS A 66 -10.58 -8.55 7.04
N ASP A 67 -9.79 -9.23 6.21
CA ASP A 67 -9.61 -10.67 6.33
C ASP A 67 -8.71 -10.88 7.54
N PRO A 68 -9.24 -11.36 8.68
CA PRO A 68 -8.45 -11.52 9.89
C PRO A 68 -7.32 -12.55 9.72
N GLY A 69 -7.37 -13.36 8.65
CA GLY A 69 -6.35 -14.34 8.28
C GLY A 69 -5.12 -13.76 7.58
N SER A 70 -5.20 -12.51 7.08
CA SER A 70 -4.14 -11.85 6.31
C SER A 70 -3.56 -10.64 7.05
N ARG A 71 -3.38 -10.77 8.38
CA ARG A 71 -2.72 -9.74 9.19
C ARG A 71 -1.23 -9.79 8.96
N TYR A 72 -0.65 -8.63 8.69
CA TYR A 72 0.78 -8.48 8.56
C TYR A 72 1.33 -7.67 9.73
N THR A 73 2.55 -7.94 10.17
CA THR A 73 3.24 -7.17 11.22
C THR A 73 3.98 -5.98 10.62
N ALA A 74 4.13 -4.89 11.38
CA ALA A 74 4.86 -3.69 10.93
C ALA A 74 6.29 -4.02 10.43
N GLU A 75 6.92 -5.04 11.03
CA GLU A 75 8.21 -5.59 10.60
C GLU A 75 8.15 -6.25 9.21
N GLN A 76 7.04 -6.90 8.85
CA GLN A 76 6.87 -7.52 7.52
C GLN A 76 6.74 -6.50 6.37
N ILE A 77 6.27 -5.28 6.62
CA ILE A 77 6.36 -4.20 5.59
C ILE A 77 7.71 -3.50 5.62
N GLY A 78 8.37 -3.48 6.78
CA GLY A 78 9.56 -2.66 7.01
C GLY A 78 9.24 -1.16 7.04
N ARG A 79 8.03 -0.76 7.46
CA ARG A 79 7.56 0.64 7.45
C ARG A 79 7.20 1.18 8.82
N ALA A 80 8.04 0.92 9.83
CA ALA A 80 7.77 1.36 11.20
C ALA A 80 7.69 2.90 11.33
N SER A 81 8.43 3.63 10.50
CA SER A 81 8.46 5.10 10.50
C SER A 81 7.08 5.72 10.19
N VAL A 82 6.33 5.13 9.26
CA VAL A 82 5.01 5.65 8.88
C VAL A 82 4.00 5.59 10.01
N PHE A 83 4.06 4.53 10.83
CA PHE A 83 3.15 4.40 11.97
C PHE A 83 3.56 5.28 13.16
N ALA A 84 4.79 5.79 13.16
CA ALA A 84 5.22 6.90 14.01
C ALA A 84 4.84 8.29 13.43
N GLY A 85 4.07 8.33 12.35
CA GLY A 85 3.58 9.57 11.73
C GLY A 85 4.56 10.20 10.73
N GLN A 86 5.65 9.52 10.37
CA GLN A 86 6.66 10.03 9.45
C GLN A 86 6.46 9.45 8.05
N PRO A 87 6.28 10.26 6.99
CA PRO A 87 6.19 9.74 5.64
C PRO A 87 7.50 9.05 5.23
N GLU A 88 7.40 8.02 4.40
CA GLU A 88 8.53 7.21 3.95
C GLU A 88 8.61 7.20 2.43
N VAL A 89 9.78 7.47 1.87
CA VAL A 89 10.05 7.42 0.43
C VAL A 89 11.09 6.35 0.14
N VAL A 90 10.75 5.44 -0.77
CA VAL A 90 11.68 4.45 -1.31
C VAL A 90 11.88 4.75 -2.79
N ARG A 91 13.12 5.10 -3.15
CA ARG A 91 13.51 5.45 -4.52
C ARG A 91 13.67 4.23 -5.41
N ASP A 92 14.37 3.21 -4.94
CA ASP A 92 14.44 1.93 -5.63
C ASP A 92 14.57 0.78 -4.63
N TYR A 93 13.54 -0.06 -4.56
CA TYR A 93 13.51 -1.27 -3.74
C TYR A 93 14.67 -2.23 -4.04
N GLN A 94 15.15 -2.25 -5.28
CA GLN A 94 16.27 -3.12 -5.69
C GLN A 94 17.64 -2.55 -5.29
N ALA A 95 17.79 -1.23 -5.24
CA ALA A 95 19.05 -0.57 -4.91
C ALA A 95 19.25 -0.33 -3.41
N SER A 96 18.17 -0.30 -2.63
CA SER A 96 18.23 -0.09 -1.19
C SER A 96 18.74 -1.33 -0.45
N ALA A 97 19.95 -1.25 0.11
CA ALA A 97 20.62 -2.34 0.82
C ALA A 97 19.82 -2.89 2.02
N ASP A 98 19.13 -2.01 2.75
CA ASP A 98 18.27 -2.38 3.89
C ASP A 98 17.01 -3.13 3.45
N ILE A 99 16.52 -2.82 2.25
CA ILE A 99 15.34 -3.47 1.70
C ILE A 99 15.71 -4.73 0.92
N GLY A 100 16.92 -4.86 0.37
CA GLY A 100 17.39 -6.11 -0.22
C GLY A 100 17.40 -7.29 0.76
N ALA A 101 17.54 -7.04 2.06
CA ALA A 101 17.38 -8.05 3.12
C ALA A 101 15.92 -8.31 3.50
N ALA A 102 15.07 -7.26 3.52
CA ALA A 102 13.63 -7.39 3.77
C ALA A 102 12.87 -8.02 2.58
N GLU A 103 13.24 -7.69 1.34
CA GLU A 103 12.76 -8.25 0.06
C GLU A 103 13.08 -9.73 -0.08
N ARG A 104 14.28 -10.17 0.34
CA ARG A 104 14.60 -11.60 0.41
C ARG A 104 13.70 -12.38 1.38
N ASN A 105 13.05 -11.69 2.32
CA ASN A 105 12.07 -12.23 3.25
C ASN A 105 10.61 -11.86 2.90
N ARG A 106 10.33 -11.11 1.82
CA ARG A 106 9.01 -10.52 1.57
C ARG A 106 7.99 -11.56 1.08
N HIS A 107 7.11 -11.91 2.02
CA HIS A 107 5.74 -12.36 1.77
C HIS A 107 4.75 -11.18 1.81
N CYS A 108 5.16 -9.94 1.49
CA CYS A 108 4.25 -8.79 1.53
C CYS A 108 3.66 -8.56 0.13
N PRO A 109 2.45 -9.06 -0.17
CA PRO A 109 1.94 -9.15 -1.54
C PRO A 109 1.67 -7.79 -2.19
N PHE A 110 1.41 -6.73 -1.42
CA PHE A 110 1.04 -5.43 -1.99
C PHE A 110 2.24 -4.56 -2.41
N THR A 111 3.46 -4.86 -1.93
CA THR A 111 4.69 -4.23 -2.45
C THR A 111 5.33 -5.04 -3.59
N ALA A 112 4.79 -6.22 -3.90
CA ALA A 112 5.34 -7.08 -4.94
C ALA A 112 5.31 -6.38 -6.31
N GLY A 113 6.46 -6.37 -6.97
CA GLY A 113 6.65 -5.76 -8.30
C GLY A 113 6.89 -4.25 -8.29
N LEU A 114 6.69 -3.54 -7.16
CA LEU A 114 7.02 -2.12 -7.07
C LEU A 114 8.53 -1.90 -7.09
N ARG A 115 8.97 -0.88 -7.82
CA ARG A 115 10.36 -0.40 -7.81
C ARG A 115 10.50 0.82 -6.93
N SER A 116 9.52 1.71 -6.89
CA SER A 116 9.54 2.87 -5.99
C SER A 116 8.19 3.03 -5.29
N SER A 117 8.19 3.67 -4.12
CA SER A 117 6.95 4.07 -3.46
C SER A 117 7.11 5.26 -2.52
N VAL A 118 6.02 6.02 -2.34
CA VAL A 118 5.85 6.93 -1.21
C VAL A 118 4.75 6.38 -0.30
N THR A 119 5.00 6.47 1.00
CA THR A 119 4.10 6.01 2.07
C THR A 119 3.72 7.18 2.93
N LEU A 120 2.42 7.41 3.09
CA LEU A 120 1.90 8.52 3.86
C LEU A 120 1.07 7.99 5.04
N PRO A 121 1.28 8.50 6.26
CA PRO A 121 0.41 8.16 7.38
C PRO A 121 -1.00 8.72 7.17
N ILE A 122 -1.99 7.93 7.53
CA ILE A 122 -3.39 8.37 7.59
C ILE A 122 -3.74 8.54 9.05
N TYR A 123 -4.13 9.75 9.42
CA TYR A 123 -4.53 10.08 10.78
C TYR A 123 -6.04 9.90 10.95
N GLY A 124 -6.42 9.22 12.02
CA GLY A 124 -7.77 9.20 12.55
C GLY A 124 -7.74 9.81 13.95
N ALA A 125 -8.48 10.89 14.17
CA ALA A 125 -8.36 11.73 15.37
C ALA A 125 -6.88 12.10 15.63
N GLU A 126 -6.32 11.73 16.78
CA GLU A 126 -4.96 12.10 17.22
C GLU A 126 -3.91 11.01 16.97
N ARG A 127 -4.25 9.93 16.26
CA ARG A 127 -3.34 8.79 16.03
C ARG A 127 -3.32 8.34 14.58
N VAL A 128 -2.18 7.76 14.17
CA VAL A 128 -2.10 7.07 12.88
C VAL A 128 -3.06 5.89 12.92
N SER A 129 -4.00 5.85 11.99
CA SER A 129 -4.99 4.78 11.82
C SER A 129 -4.69 3.90 10.61
N GLY A 130 -3.67 4.24 9.82
CA GLY A 130 -3.30 3.49 8.64
C GLY A 130 -2.25 4.19 7.81
N ALA A 131 -2.05 3.73 6.58
CA ALA A 131 -1.17 4.36 5.62
C ALA A 131 -1.73 4.28 4.20
N LEU A 132 -1.42 5.29 3.41
CA LEU A 132 -1.58 5.31 1.97
C LEU A 132 -0.24 4.96 1.32
N ILE A 133 -0.23 3.94 0.48
CA ILE A 133 0.94 3.53 -0.28
C ILE A 133 0.71 3.89 -1.73
N ILE A 134 1.59 4.71 -2.28
CA ILE A 134 1.56 5.12 -3.68
C ILE A 134 2.81 4.54 -4.34
N GLY A 135 2.62 3.58 -5.25
CA GLY A 135 3.68 2.75 -5.81
C GLY A 135 3.85 2.93 -7.31
N SER A 136 5.08 2.80 -7.79
CA SER A 136 5.38 2.67 -9.22
C SER A 136 6.26 1.45 -9.50
N PHE A 137 6.07 0.88 -10.69
CA PHE A 137 6.94 -0.16 -11.24
C PHE A 137 8.25 0.39 -11.82
N ALA A 138 8.41 1.70 -11.89
CA ALA A 138 9.67 2.37 -12.22
C ALA A 138 10.41 2.81 -10.94
N PRO A 139 11.75 2.76 -10.92
CA PRO A 139 12.54 3.38 -9.86
C PRO A 139 12.54 4.90 -9.98
N ASP A 140 12.92 5.59 -8.90
CA ASP A 140 13.20 7.03 -8.83
C ASP A 140 12.05 7.97 -9.25
N VAL A 141 10.81 7.50 -9.20
CA VAL A 141 9.62 8.32 -9.49
C VAL A 141 9.37 9.36 -8.39
N TYR A 142 9.72 9.03 -7.14
CA TYR A 142 9.51 9.88 -5.96
C TYR A 142 10.85 10.29 -5.36
N THR A 143 11.04 11.59 -5.13
CA THR A 143 12.34 12.18 -4.71
C THR A 143 12.31 12.84 -3.36
#